data_AF-A0A3G9FZX1-F1
#
_entry.id   AF-A0A3G9FZX1-F1
#
_cell.length_a   1.000
_cell.length_b   1.000
_cell.length_c   1.000
_cell.angle_alpha   90.00
_cell.angle_beta   90.00
_cell.angle_gamma   90.00
#
_symmetry.space_group_name_H-M   'P 1'
#
loop_
_entity.id
_entity.type
_entity.pdbx_description
1 polymer ?
#
loop_
_entity_poly.entity_id
_entity_poly.type
_entity_poly.pdbx_seq_one_letter_code
_entity_poly.pdbx_strand_id
1 'polypeptide(L)'
;MTSTGEQFQLVSPPAEPMRPKRRARRPATPAARPYFNEEDFRMVLDIVCRYAPALLSRKMKRYFSRPFELHEAILIYALRTELQWPREQLRRPLGRGIKHITAMTMLIEDLRDDHDFIETICTKVAGYANGLHL
;
A
#
# COMPACT_ATOMS: atom_id res chain seq x y z
N MET A 1 -60.99 33.94 15.48
CA MET A 1 -59.90 34.93 15.30
C MET A 1 -58.61 34.23 15.75
N THR A 2 -58.01 33.45 14.86
CA THR A 2 -56.82 33.77 14.04
C THR A 2 -55.50 33.70 14.80
N SER A 3 -54.77 32.62 14.50
CA SER A 3 -53.33 32.54 14.24
C SER A 3 -52.36 32.95 15.36
N THR A 4 -51.70 31.94 15.95
CA THR A 4 -50.36 32.12 16.50
C THR A 4 -49.47 31.10 15.79
N GLY A 5 -48.73 31.59 14.79
CA GLY A 5 -47.74 30.80 14.07
C GLY A 5 -46.52 30.60 14.95
N GLU A 6 -46.28 29.36 15.39
CA GLU A 6 -44.98 28.96 15.91
C GLU A 6 -44.06 28.62 14.74
N GLN A 7 -43.00 29.41 14.60
CA GLN A 7 -41.90 29.16 13.69
C GLN A 7 -41.06 27.99 14.22
N PHE A 8 -41.03 26.88 13.49
CA PHE A 8 -40.01 25.85 13.70
C PHE A 8 -38.66 26.39 13.21
N GLN A 9 -37.79 26.82 14.13
CA GLN A 9 -36.37 27.00 13.81
C GLN A 9 -35.76 25.62 13.57
N LEU A 10 -35.46 25.32 12.30
CA LEU A 10 -34.67 24.17 11.90
C LEU A 10 -33.21 24.44 12.33
N VAL A 11 -32.86 24.00 13.54
CA VAL A 11 -31.49 24.08 14.04
C VAL A 11 -30.68 23.02 13.29
N SER A 12 -29.84 23.46 12.34
CA SER A 12 -28.86 22.58 11.69
C SER A 12 -27.97 21.94 12.77
N PRO A 13 -27.73 20.62 12.75
CA PRO A 13 -26.81 20.01 13.68
C PRO A 13 -25.41 20.63 13.49
N PRO A 14 -24.64 20.83 14.57
CA PRO A 14 -23.27 21.30 14.46
C PRO A 14 -22.50 20.30 13.59
N ALA A 15 -21.74 20.81 12.63
CA ALA A 15 -20.86 20.00 11.80
C ALA A 15 -19.93 19.20 12.74
N GLU A 16 -20.13 17.88 12.79
CA GLU A 16 -19.21 17.00 13.53
C GLU A 16 -17.80 17.23 12.98
N PRO A 17 -16.80 17.49 13.84
CA PRO A 17 -15.42 17.56 13.39
C PRO A 17 -15.08 16.19 12.78
N MET A 18 -14.77 16.17 11.48
CA MET A 18 -14.24 15.00 10.79
C MET A 18 -13.11 14.42 11.63
N ARG A 19 -13.38 13.29 12.29
CA ARG A 19 -12.33 12.55 13.00
C ARG A 19 -11.28 12.19 11.94
N PRO A 20 -10.00 12.55 12.13
CA PRO A 20 -8.95 12.05 11.25
C PRO A 20 -9.06 10.53 11.26
N LYS A 21 -9.16 9.92 10.07
CA LYS A 21 -9.15 8.46 9.90
C LYS A 21 -8.01 7.94 10.76
N ARG A 22 -8.35 7.25 11.86
CA ARG A 22 -7.37 6.66 12.77
C ARG A 22 -6.48 5.76 11.92
N ARG A 23 -5.28 6.23 11.61
CA ARG A 23 -4.21 5.42 11.02
C ARG A 23 -4.10 4.21 11.93
N ALA A 24 -4.50 3.04 11.44
CA ALA A 24 -4.42 1.81 12.21
C ALA A 24 -3.00 1.74 12.79
N ARG A 25 -2.88 1.60 14.11
CA ARG A 25 -1.58 1.41 14.75
C ARG A 25 -0.96 0.20 14.06
N ARG A 26 0.15 0.41 13.33
CA ARG A 26 0.89 -0.68 12.71
C ARG A 26 1.14 -1.74 13.80
N PRO A 27 0.85 -3.02 13.54
CA PRO A 27 1.26 -4.09 14.44
C PRO A 27 2.78 -3.99 14.67
N ALA A 28 3.22 -4.43 15.85
CA ALA A 28 4.61 -4.36 16.26
C ALA A 28 5.52 -4.85 15.13
N THR A 29 6.45 -4.00 14.74
CA THR A 29 7.43 -4.21 13.68
C THR A 29 8.13 -5.55 13.91
N PRO A 30 7.91 -6.60 13.10
CA PRO A 30 8.70 -7.83 13.21
C PRO A 30 10.17 -7.46 12.99
N ALA A 31 11.09 -8.08 13.74
CA ALA A 31 12.51 -7.77 13.65
C ALA A 31 12.98 -7.82 12.19
N ALA A 32 13.76 -6.81 11.78
CA ALA A 32 14.31 -6.73 10.42
C ALA A 32 15.01 -8.04 10.06
N ARG A 33 14.60 -8.69 8.96
CA ARG A 33 15.18 -9.97 8.52
C ARG A 33 16.60 -9.69 8.00
N PRO A 34 17.67 -10.13 8.70
CA PRO A 34 19.03 -9.68 8.40
C PRO A 34 19.64 -10.34 7.16
N TYR A 35 18.97 -11.34 6.59
CA TYR A 35 19.45 -12.11 5.44
C TYR A 35 18.38 -12.23 4.36
N PHE A 36 18.83 -12.27 3.10
CA PHE A 36 18.00 -12.58 1.96
C PHE A 36 17.41 -14.00 2.11
N ASN A 37 16.08 -14.11 1.98
CA ASN A 37 15.38 -15.38 1.95
C ASN A 37 14.66 -15.53 0.61
N GLU A 38 15.08 -16.53 -0.17
CA GLU A 38 14.54 -16.80 -1.50
C GLU A 38 13.06 -17.20 -1.47
N GLU A 39 12.61 -17.87 -0.40
CA GLU A 39 11.24 -18.29 -0.23
C GLU A 39 10.32 -17.09 0.00
N ASP A 40 10.71 -16.17 0.89
CA ASP A 40 10.00 -14.90 1.10
C ASP A 40 9.89 -14.11 -0.21
N PHE A 41 10.99 -14.02 -0.96
CA PHE A 41 11.02 -13.29 -2.22
C PHE A 41 10.06 -13.90 -3.26
N ARG A 42 10.11 -15.23 -3.44
CA ARG A 42 9.21 -15.96 -4.35
C ARG A 42 7.76 -15.80 -3.94
N MET A 43 7.48 -15.85 -2.64
CA MET A 43 6.13 -15.75 -2.12
C MET A 43 5.55 -14.35 -2.37
N VAL A 44 6.29 -13.29 -2.03
CA VAL A 44 5.83 -11.92 -2.35
C VAL A 44 5.68 -11.72 -3.85
N LEU A 45 6.61 -12.24 -4.66
CA LEU A 45 6.49 -12.20 -6.11
C LEU A 45 5.19 -12.88 -6.60
N ASP A 46 4.82 -14.04 -6.05
CA ASP A 46 3.58 -14.72 -6.39
C ASP A 46 2.33 -13.88 -6.02
N ILE A 47 2.30 -13.26 -4.83
CA ILE A 47 1.21 -12.34 -4.46
C ILE A 47 1.14 -11.20 -5.46
N VAL A 48 2.25 -10.53 -5.74
CA VAL A 48 2.26 -9.40 -6.67
C VAL A 48 1.77 -9.85 -8.04
N CYS A 49 2.26 -10.95 -8.59
CA CYS A 49 1.83 -11.49 -9.87
C CYS A 49 0.36 -11.95 -9.89
N ARG A 50 -0.20 -12.38 -8.76
CA ARG A 50 -1.60 -12.83 -8.66
C ARG A 50 -2.58 -11.65 -8.58
N TYR A 51 -2.18 -10.56 -7.92
CA TYR A 51 -3.08 -9.44 -7.61
C TYR A 51 -2.81 -8.15 -8.41
N ALA A 52 -1.64 -8.01 -9.04
CA ALA A 52 -1.33 -6.89 -9.92
C ALA A 52 -1.84 -6.95 -11.40
N PRO A 53 -2.16 -8.11 -12.03
CA PRO A 53 -2.41 -8.14 -13.48
C PRO A 53 -3.74 -7.49 -13.91
N ALA A 54 -4.66 -7.21 -12.99
CA ALA A 54 -5.98 -6.68 -13.32
C ALA A 54 -6.10 -5.15 -13.36
N LEU A 55 -5.06 -4.38 -13.00
CA LEU A 55 -5.27 -3.00 -12.54
C LEU A 55 -4.42 -1.90 -13.19
N LEU A 56 -3.90 -2.13 -14.40
CA LEU A 56 -3.33 -1.06 -15.21
C LEU A 56 -4.43 -0.11 -15.73
N SER A 57 -4.99 0.68 -14.83
CA SER A 57 -5.85 1.80 -15.15
C SER A 57 -5.11 2.79 -16.05
N ARG A 58 -5.85 3.60 -16.81
CA ARG A 58 -5.26 4.64 -17.68
C ARG A 58 -4.35 5.60 -16.90
N LYS A 59 -4.58 5.80 -15.59
CA LYS A 59 -3.71 6.62 -14.73
C LYS A 59 -2.34 5.98 -14.54
N MET A 60 -2.26 4.67 -14.33
CA MET A 60 -1.00 3.97 -14.09
C MET A 60 -0.09 3.91 -15.31
N LYS A 61 -0.67 3.89 -16.53
CA LYS A 61 0.10 4.00 -17.78
C LYS A 61 0.89 5.31 -17.91
N ARG A 62 0.55 6.35 -17.13
CA ARG A 62 1.32 7.61 -17.09
C ARG A 62 2.59 7.48 -16.25
N TYR A 63 2.55 6.65 -15.22
CA TYR A 63 3.67 6.45 -14.28
C TYR A 63 4.59 5.32 -14.73
N PHE A 64 4.03 4.30 -15.37
CA PHE A 64 4.75 3.12 -15.81
C PHE A 64 4.63 2.97 -17.32
N SER A 65 5.79 2.99 -17.98
CA SER A 65 5.88 2.78 -19.42
C SER A 65 5.62 1.32 -19.78
N ARG A 66 5.91 0.41 -18.84
CA ARG A 66 5.73 -1.04 -19.00
C ARG A 66 4.95 -1.64 -17.82
N PRO A 67 4.03 -2.58 -18.09
CA PRO A 67 3.29 -3.31 -17.06
C PRO A 67 4.22 -3.94 -16.00
N PHE A 68 5.39 -4.41 -16.44
CA PHE A 68 6.37 -5.07 -15.57
C PHE A 68 7.03 -4.12 -14.56
N GLU A 69 7.18 -2.83 -14.88
CA GLU A 69 7.77 -1.84 -13.96
C GLU A 69 6.89 -1.61 -12.74
N LEU A 70 5.57 -1.65 -12.92
CA LEU A 70 4.64 -1.56 -11.80
C LEU A 70 4.75 -2.76 -10.87
N HIS A 71 4.81 -3.97 -11.44
CA HIS A 71 4.96 -5.20 -10.65
C HIS A 71 6.27 -5.17 -9.86
N GLU A 72 7.36 -4.75 -10.52
CA GLU A 72 8.67 -4.55 -9.89
C GLU A 72 8.58 -3.52 -8.75
N ALA A 73 7.90 -2.40 -8.96
CA ALA A 73 7.76 -1.35 -7.97
C ALA A 73 6.96 -1.81 -6.73
N ILE A 74 5.83 -2.48 -6.94
CA ILE A 74 5.01 -3.03 -5.84
C ILE A 74 5.80 -4.10 -5.08
N LEU A 75 6.52 -4.98 -5.79
CA LEU A 75 7.38 -6.00 -5.18
C LEU A 75 8.44 -5.36 -4.28
N ILE A 76 9.17 -4.37 -4.79
CA ILE A 76 10.17 -3.61 -4.02
C ILE A 76 9.53 -3.01 -2.77
N TYR A 77 8.37 -2.36 -2.93
CA TYR A 77 7.67 -1.71 -1.83
C TYR A 77 7.25 -2.72 -0.75
N ALA A 78 6.60 -3.82 -1.12
CA ALA A 78 6.13 -4.83 -0.17
C ALA A 78 7.29 -5.50 0.59
N LEU A 79 8.40 -5.82 -0.09
CA LEU A 79 9.62 -6.34 0.56
C LEU A 79 10.21 -5.32 1.54
N ARG A 80 10.17 -4.02 1.19
CA ARG A 80 10.67 -2.91 2.01
C ARG A 80 9.79 -2.64 3.24
N THR A 81 8.47 -2.68 3.11
CA THR A 81 7.57 -2.23 4.16
C THR A 81 7.08 -3.36 5.06
N GLU A 82 6.72 -4.49 4.47
CA GLU A 82 6.11 -5.60 5.21
C GLU A 82 7.17 -6.56 5.76
N LEU A 83 8.17 -6.87 4.95
CA LEU A 83 9.29 -7.74 5.34
C LEU A 83 10.52 -6.99 5.85
N GLN A 84 10.51 -5.65 5.77
CA GLN A 84 11.57 -4.75 6.23
C GLN A 84 12.95 -5.03 5.64
N TRP A 85 13.01 -5.52 4.41
CA TRP A 85 14.28 -5.78 3.76
C TRP A 85 15.04 -4.46 3.52
N PRO A 86 16.34 -4.39 3.84
CA PRO A 86 17.17 -3.24 3.50
C PRO A 86 17.35 -3.14 1.97
N ARG A 87 17.53 -1.91 1.46
CA ARG A 87 17.64 -1.65 0.01
C ARG A 87 18.82 -2.42 -0.61
N GLU A 88 19.86 -2.63 0.17
CA GLU A 88 21.09 -3.32 -0.20
C GLU A 88 20.83 -4.78 -0.54
N GLN A 89 19.91 -5.44 0.18
CA GLN A 89 19.53 -6.84 -0.07
C GLN A 89 18.73 -7.01 -1.36
N LEU A 90 18.02 -5.97 -1.80
CA LEU A 90 17.20 -6.00 -3.02
C LEU A 90 18.02 -5.85 -4.31
N ARG A 91 19.28 -5.38 -4.21
CA ARG A 91 20.13 -5.10 -5.39
C ARG A 91 20.41 -6.34 -6.22
N ARG A 92 20.83 -7.42 -5.56
CA ARG A 92 21.21 -8.69 -6.22
C ARG A 92 20.02 -9.41 -6.85
N PRO A 93 18.92 -9.71 -6.13
CA PRO A 93 17.80 -10.46 -6.70
C PRO A 93 17.08 -9.69 -7.81
N LEU A 94 17.07 -8.36 -7.77
CA LEU A 94 16.45 -7.54 -8.81
C LEU A 94 17.42 -7.13 -9.94
N GLY A 95 18.73 -7.29 -9.74
CA GLY A 95 19.74 -6.79 -10.68
C GLY A 95 19.71 -5.26 -10.84
N ARG A 96 19.25 -4.52 -9.84
CA ARG A 96 19.04 -3.06 -9.89
C ARG A 96 19.94 -2.29 -8.93
N GLY A 97 20.21 -1.03 -9.28
CA GLY A 97 20.91 -0.08 -8.40
C GLY A 97 20.03 0.47 -7.28
N ILE A 98 20.65 0.97 -6.21
CA ILE A 98 19.95 1.56 -5.04
C ILE A 98 19.08 2.76 -5.45
N LYS A 99 19.54 3.57 -6.40
CA LYS A 99 18.77 4.72 -6.93
C LYS A 99 17.44 4.27 -7.52
N HIS A 100 17.44 3.18 -8.31
CA HIS A 100 16.24 2.59 -8.90
C HIS A 100 15.29 2.05 -7.82
N ILE A 101 15.81 1.28 -6.86
CA ILE A 101 15.04 0.75 -5.73
C ILE A 101 14.38 1.89 -4.94
N THR A 102 15.11 2.98 -4.72
CA THR A 102 14.60 4.15 -3.99
C THR A 102 13.50 4.85 -4.79
N ALA A 103 13.72 5.09 -6.08
CA ALA A 103 12.73 5.72 -6.95
C ALA A 103 11.42 4.91 -7.02
N MET A 104 11.52 3.59 -7.15
CA MET A 104 10.34 2.70 -7.16
C MET A 104 9.61 2.68 -5.82
N THR A 105 10.33 2.72 -4.70
CA THR A 105 9.71 2.80 -3.37
C THR A 105 8.89 4.09 -3.24
N MET A 106 9.48 5.24 -3.59
CA MET A 106 8.80 6.55 -3.48
C MET A 106 7.59 6.62 -4.42
N LEU A 107 7.72 6.09 -5.64
CA LEU A 107 6.63 6.06 -6.61
C LEU A 107 5.40 5.30 -6.07
N ILE A 108 5.61 4.18 -5.38
CA ILE A 108 4.51 3.43 -4.77
C ILE A 108 3.95 4.14 -3.54
N GLU A 109 4.77 4.83 -2.75
CA GLU A 109 4.28 5.66 -1.62
C GLU A 109 3.32 6.73 -2.10
N ASP A 110 3.66 7.44 -3.19
CA ASP A 110 2.81 8.46 -3.78
C ASP A 110 1.50 7.88 -4.36
N LEU A 111 1.57 6.66 -4.91
CA LEU A 111 0.42 5.99 -5.53
C LEU A 111 -0.47 5.27 -4.53
N ARG A 112 0.03 4.90 -3.35
CA ARG A 112 -0.68 4.04 -2.39
C ARG A 112 -1.98 4.67 -1.91
N ASP A 113 -1.99 5.98 -1.68
CA ASP A 113 -3.16 6.69 -1.16
C ASP A 113 -4.32 6.75 -2.18
N ASP A 114 -4.00 6.60 -3.47
CA ASP A 114 -4.97 6.64 -4.58
C ASP A 114 -5.43 5.25 -5.03
N HIS A 115 -4.85 4.18 -4.47
CA HIS A 115 -4.93 2.84 -5.05
C HIS A 115 -5.07 1.72 -4.02
N ASP A 116 -6.34 1.36 -3.73
CA ASP A 116 -6.76 0.28 -2.81
C ASP A 116 -6.11 -1.09 -3.08
N PHE A 117 -5.65 -1.35 -4.31
CA PHE A 117 -5.02 -2.62 -4.63
C PHE A 117 -3.59 -2.75 -4.09
N ILE A 118 -2.86 -1.63 -3.98
CA ILE A 118 -1.54 -1.62 -3.35
C ILE A 118 -1.71 -2.02 -1.88
N GLU A 119 -2.75 -1.51 -1.23
CA GLU A 119 -3.12 -1.92 0.13
C GLU A 119 -3.52 -3.39 0.21
N THR A 120 -4.27 -3.91 -0.77
CA THR A 120 -4.63 -5.34 -0.83
C THR A 120 -3.38 -6.23 -0.90
N ILE A 121 -2.43 -5.90 -1.78
CA ILE A 121 -1.17 -6.62 -1.92
C ILE A 121 -0.37 -6.55 -0.62
N CYS A 122 -0.19 -5.36 -0.05
CA CYS A 122 0.52 -5.18 1.22
C CYS A 122 -0.14 -5.97 2.35
N THR A 123 -1.47 -5.99 2.43
CA THR A 123 -2.21 -6.75 3.44
C THR A 123 -1.95 -8.25 3.31
N LYS A 124 -1.94 -8.79 2.09
CA LYS A 124 -1.62 -10.20 1.85
C LYS A 124 -0.17 -10.51 2.23
N VAL A 125 0.78 -9.66 1.85
CA VAL A 125 2.20 -9.83 2.23
C VAL A 125 2.40 -9.71 3.74
N ALA A 126 1.71 -8.78 4.41
CA ALA A 126 1.74 -8.64 5.86
C ALA A 126 1.15 -9.88 6.55
N GLY A 127 0.06 -10.44 6.02
CA GLY A 127 -0.51 -11.70 6.49
C GLY A 127 0.52 -12.82 6.48
N TYR A 128 1.18 -13.00 5.34
CA TYR A 128 2.30 -13.94 5.21
C TYR A 128 3.43 -13.68 6.22
N ALA A 129 3.91 -12.43 6.31
CA ALA A 129 5.01 -12.07 7.18
C ALA A 129 4.72 -12.35 8.67
N ASN A 130 3.45 -12.30 9.06
CA ASN A 130 2.97 -12.60 10.41
C ASN A 130 2.56 -14.07 10.62
N GLY A 131 2.75 -14.95 9.63
CA GLY A 131 2.37 -16.36 9.72
C GLY A 131 0.85 -16.61 9.66
N LEU A 132 0.06 -15.62 9.21
CA LEU A 132 -1.36 -15.81 8.93
C LEU A 132 -1.49 -16.48 7.57
N HIS A 133 -2.14 -17.66 7.53
CA HIS A 133 -2.43 -18.37 6.28
C HIS A 133 -3.20 -17.44 5.31
N LEU A 134 -2.69 -17.39 4.08
CA LEU A 134 -3.10 -16.47 3.00
C LEU A 134 -4.44 -16.77 2.35
#